data_AF-A0A158BGA1-F1
#
_entry.id   AF-A0A158BGA1-F1
#
_cell.length_a   1.000
_cell.length_b   1.000
_cell.length_c   1.000
_cell.angle_alpha   90.00
_cell.angle_beta   90.00
_cell.angle_gamma   90.00
#
_symmetry.space_group_name_H-M   'P 1'
#
loop_
_entity.id
_entity.type
_entity.pdbx_description
1 polymer ?
#
loop_
_entity_poly.entity_id
_entity_poly.type
_entity_poly.pdbx_seq_one_letter_code
_entity_poly.pdbx_strand_id
1 'polypeptide(L)'
;MSPHWEIGTASEGFEPIAPRALASVARIDPYIVWANATHYRDLGGMPRDRIPIAIEMKQGGHTAQQFARTIERNGWQPWIWMSALYRDPPAALESTRFCTAHVTREFYAHLHTDLAGQFERFTEALAIPSHVDARIERVPADHAPTREGLGNAIVGVCDEDVAFTHPRFSEDASGTRTRFQCFWNQNDAADSAAGLGYGSELLKPQMDALLNEARAHAEAAHAAGGARIYGFAPDGDSPQPRADHDTPLPMIGVQLKRRYRTMRDAFGPCPDAEVLDAVRYVVQRAQDIGGAACHALVSLHAGNVAWQQDGSSLIESALDELMDTGACSVVLPSGNLELSRCRAALTIADGAESALRWPVRAHAASPSLAEIWLSSDDDAPGVDVQIVPPDGVASAWFTLGDIGRYTRGGEPICTVVHLGRGARGAGHMILVALAPTAARGGMRRATAGEWLIRLRNRAPAVVTAYAWMQCDESSGATPGAEA
;
A
#
# COMPACT_ATOMS: atom_id res chain seq x y z
N MET A 1 8.93 -29.47 19.19
CA MET A 1 8.23 -30.30 18.19
C MET A 1 8.83 -30.00 16.82
N SER A 2 9.13 -31.04 16.04
CA SER A 2 9.60 -30.88 14.66
C SER A 2 8.51 -30.23 13.82
N PRO A 3 8.84 -29.28 12.93
CA PRO A 3 7.83 -28.67 12.07
C PRO A 3 7.27 -29.67 11.03
N HIS A 4 6.00 -29.50 10.68
CA HIS A 4 5.26 -30.35 9.74
C HIS A 4 4.29 -29.52 8.89
N TRP A 5 3.83 -30.10 7.79
CA TRP A 5 2.88 -29.47 6.88
C TRP A 5 1.44 -29.84 7.23
N GLU A 6 0.57 -28.85 7.19
CA GLU A 6 -0.88 -28.96 7.24
C GLU A 6 -1.44 -28.40 5.93
N ILE A 7 -2.43 -29.08 5.37
CA ILE A 7 -3.13 -28.64 4.16
C ILE A 7 -4.57 -28.40 4.56
N GLY A 8 -5.06 -27.20 4.26
CA GLY A 8 -6.46 -26.87 4.38
C GLY A 8 -7.00 -26.27 3.10
N THR A 9 -8.29 -26.01 3.10
CA THR A 9 -8.98 -25.30 2.03
C THR A 9 -9.10 -23.80 2.34
N ALA A 10 -9.40 -23.00 1.31
CA ALA A 10 -9.77 -21.59 1.48
C ALA A 10 -10.73 -21.36 2.67
N SER A 11 -11.76 -22.20 2.82
CA SER A 11 -12.72 -22.12 3.92
C SER A 11 -12.10 -22.31 5.32
N GLU A 12 -11.19 -23.27 5.48
CA GLU A 12 -10.50 -23.53 6.76
C GLU A 12 -9.39 -22.49 7.04
N GLY A 13 -8.98 -21.77 5.99
CA GLY A 13 -8.07 -20.62 6.02
C GLY A 13 -8.50 -19.51 6.99
N PHE A 14 -9.81 -19.38 7.18
CA PHE A 14 -10.40 -18.16 7.73
C PHE A 14 -10.92 -18.27 9.15
N GLU A 15 -10.84 -19.42 9.82
CA GLU A 15 -11.30 -19.48 11.22
C GLU A 15 -10.55 -18.49 12.13
N PRO A 16 -11.25 -17.71 12.97
CA PRO A 16 -12.69 -17.79 13.30
C PRO A 16 -13.61 -16.90 12.45
N ILE A 17 -13.12 -16.24 11.39
CA ILE A 17 -13.97 -15.57 10.39
C ILE A 17 -14.85 -16.61 9.68
N ALA A 18 -16.12 -16.26 9.44
CA ALA A 18 -17.10 -17.12 8.80
C ALA A 18 -16.65 -17.56 7.38
N PRO A 19 -16.31 -18.84 7.15
CA PRO A 19 -15.79 -19.33 5.86
C PRO A 19 -16.73 -19.07 4.68
N ARG A 20 -18.04 -19.18 4.93
CA ARG A 20 -19.09 -18.89 3.94
C ARG A 20 -19.12 -17.42 3.53
N ALA A 21 -18.71 -16.53 4.42
CA ALA A 21 -18.75 -15.10 4.18
C ALA A 21 -17.69 -14.65 3.19
N LEU A 22 -16.46 -15.15 3.32
CA LEU A 22 -15.40 -14.83 2.39
C LEU A 22 -15.56 -15.53 1.03
N ALA A 23 -16.11 -16.75 1.01
CA ALA A 23 -16.46 -17.44 -0.23
C ALA A 23 -17.51 -16.71 -1.09
N SER A 24 -18.24 -15.73 -0.53
CA SER A 24 -19.22 -14.92 -1.27
C SER A 24 -18.58 -13.79 -2.10
N VAL A 25 -17.28 -13.54 -1.91
CA VAL A 25 -16.51 -12.52 -2.62
C VAL A 25 -15.82 -13.16 -3.80
N ALA A 26 -16.03 -12.62 -5.01
CA ALA A 26 -15.54 -13.22 -6.24
C ALA A 26 -14.01 -13.33 -6.27
N ARG A 27 -13.31 -12.32 -5.76
CA ARG A 27 -11.85 -12.21 -5.78
C ARG A 27 -11.35 -11.75 -4.41
N ILE A 28 -10.79 -12.69 -3.64
CA ILE A 28 -10.26 -12.44 -2.29
C ILE A 28 -8.79 -12.06 -2.38
N ASP A 29 -8.33 -11.15 -1.52
CA ASP A 29 -6.92 -10.83 -1.36
C ASP A 29 -6.17 -11.95 -0.58
N PRO A 30 -5.16 -12.62 -1.17
CA PRO A 30 -4.38 -13.66 -0.48
C PRO A 30 -3.69 -13.19 0.80
N TYR A 31 -3.42 -11.89 0.95
CA TYR A 31 -2.86 -11.36 2.19
C TYR A 31 -3.83 -11.47 3.38
N ILE A 32 -5.14 -11.41 3.15
CA ILE A 32 -6.17 -11.59 4.18
C ILE A 32 -6.14 -13.02 4.73
N VAL A 33 -5.92 -14.00 3.84
CA VAL A 33 -5.81 -15.41 4.21
C VAL A 33 -4.60 -15.62 5.12
N TRP A 34 -3.45 -15.05 4.73
CA TRP A 34 -2.23 -15.13 5.53
C TRP A 34 -2.37 -14.37 6.86
N ALA A 35 -2.93 -13.17 6.86
CA ALA A 35 -3.21 -12.40 8.07
C ALA A 35 -4.05 -13.22 9.07
N ASN A 36 -5.12 -13.87 8.59
CA ASN A 36 -5.96 -14.71 9.44
C ASN A 36 -5.26 -15.97 9.93
N ALA A 37 -4.56 -16.70 9.05
CA ALA A 37 -3.79 -17.88 9.42
C ALA A 37 -2.72 -17.60 10.48
N THR A 38 -2.29 -16.34 10.58
CA THR A 38 -1.27 -15.90 11.52
C THR A 38 -1.82 -15.11 12.71
N HIS A 39 -3.15 -14.95 12.77
CA HIS A 39 -3.83 -14.07 13.72
C HIS A 39 -3.22 -12.66 13.75
N TYR A 40 -2.84 -12.15 12.58
CA TYR A 40 -2.24 -10.84 12.33
C TYR A 40 -0.91 -10.61 13.06
N ARG A 41 -0.32 -11.64 13.66
CA ARG A 41 0.90 -11.51 14.46
C ARG A 41 2.08 -10.98 13.66
N ASP A 42 2.16 -11.39 12.39
CA ASP A 42 3.19 -10.96 11.45
C ASP A 42 2.94 -9.56 10.88
N LEU A 43 1.74 -9.01 11.11
CA LEU A 43 1.32 -7.65 10.73
C LEU A 43 1.30 -6.70 11.94
N GLY A 44 1.98 -7.05 13.04
CA GLY A 44 2.02 -6.24 14.27
C GLY A 44 0.81 -6.43 15.20
N GLY A 45 -0.03 -7.42 14.92
CA GLY A 45 -1.26 -7.72 15.65
C GLY A 45 -2.50 -7.17 14.94
N MET A 46 -3.68 -7.62 15.39
CA MET A 46 -4.95 -7.10 14.90
C MET A 46 -5.06 -5.61 15.28
N PRO A 47 -5.40 -4.71 14.34
CA PRO A 47 -5.72 -3.33 14.67
C PRO A 47 -6.81 -3.28 15.75
N ARG A 48 -6.66 -2.40 16.75
CA ARG A 48 -7.58 -2.34 17.89
C ARG A 48 -8.97 -1.81 17.53
N ASP A 49 -9.06 -0.96 16.51
CA ASP A 49 -10.29 -0.24 16.19
C ASP A 49 -10.87 -0.69 14.84
N ARG A 50 -10.23 -0.30 13.74
CA ARG A 50 -10.70 -0.60 12.38
C ARG A 50 -9.54 -0.91 11.45
N ILE A 51 -9.84 -1.73 10.45
CA ILE A 51 -8.95 -2.14 9.37
C ILE A 51 -9.33 -1.31 8.13
N PRO A 52 -8.40 -0.57 7.52
CA PRO A 52 -8.66 0.09 6.24
C PRO A 52 -8.70 -0.96 5.13
N ILE A 53 -9.73 -0.88 4.29
CA ILE A 53 -9.89 -1.69 3.09
C ILE A 53 -10.15 -0.79 1.87
N ALA A 54 -9.63 -1.20 0.72
CA ALA A 54 -10.01 -0.64 -0.57
C ALA A 54 -10.96 -1.60 -1.28
N ILE A 55 -12.01 -1.06 -1.89
CA ILE A 55 -13.17 -1.80 -2.41
C ILE A 55 -13.38 -1.40 -3.86
N GLU A 56 -13.58 -2.40 -4.72
CA GLU A 56 -14.20 -2.21 -6.01
C GLU A 56 -15.68 -2.65 -5.94
N MET A 57 -16.59 -1.71 -6.18
CA MET A 57 -18.01 -2.03 -6.27
C MET A 57 -18.31 -2.79 -7.57
N LYS A 58 -19.24 -3.75 -7.48
CA LYS A 58 -19.64 -4.58 -8.63
C LYS A 58 -20.13 -3.72 -9.79
N GLN A 59 -19.72 -4.07 -11.01
CA GLN A 59 -20.13 -3.34 -12.21
C GLN A 59 -21.66 -3.35 -12.37
N GLY A 60 -22.25 -2.18 -12.63
CA GLY A 60 -23.70 -2.00 -12.69
C GLY A 60 -24.42 -2.03 -11.34
N GLY A 61 -23.67 -2.15 -10.23
CA GLY A 61 -24.18 -2.05 -8.87
C GLY A 61 -24.22 -0.62 -8.34
N HIS A 62 -24.04 -0.46 -7.03
CA HIS A 62 -23.96 0.85 -6.39
C HIS A 62 -22.67 1.60 -6.77
N THR A 63 -22.76 2.91 -6.94
CA THR A 63 -21.58 3.80 -6.88
C THR A 63 -21.05 3.88 -5.46
N ALA A 64 -19.82 4.35 -5.29
CA ALA A 64 -19.22 4.59 -3.98
C ALA A 64 -20.10 5.50 -3.09
N GLN A 65 -20.72 6.54 -3.67
CA GLN A 65 -21.62 7.45 -2.96
C GLN A 65 -22.90 6.76 -2.51
N GLN A 66 -23.52 5.98 -3.39
CA GLN A 66 -24.73 5.22 -3.07
C GLN A 66 -24.48 4.19 -1.97
N PHE A 67 -23.30 3.56 -1.98
CA PHE A 67 -22.91 2.62 -0.94
C PHE A 67 -22.67 3.32 0.41
N ALA A 68 -21.95 4.44 0.42
CA ALA A 68 -21.74 5.26 1.63
C ALA A 68 -23.08 5.68 2.27
N ARG A 69 -24.05 6.14 1.47
CA ARG A 69 -25.41 6.47 1.95
C ARG A 69 -26.19 5.26 2.46
N THR A 70 -25.94 4.07 1.89
CA THR A 70 -26.57 2.82 2.33
C THR A 70 -26.08 2.40 3.70
N ILE A 71 -24.77 2.53 3.97
CA ILE A 71 -24.19 2.32 5.30
C ILE A 71 -24.92 3.18 6.34
N GLU A 72 -25.14 4.46 6.03
CA GLU A 72 -25.79 5.37 6.97
C GLU A 72 -27.25 5.04 7.23
N ARG A 73 -28.00 4.84 6.15
CA ARG A 73 -29.43 4.51 6.20
C ARG A 73 -29.71 3.24 6.97
N ASN A 74 -28.82 2.25 6.88
CA ASN A 74 -29.01 0.95 7.52
C ASN A 74 -28.38 0.86 8.92
N GLY A 75 -27.71 1.91 9.40
CA GLY A 75 -27.09 1.89 10.72
C GLY A 75 -25.84 1.00 10.81
N TRP A 76 -25.11 0.80 9.70
CA TRP A 76 -23.97 -0.12 9.61
C TRP A 76 -22.64 0.46 10.12
N GLN A 77 -22.63 1.73 10.53
CA GLN A 77 -21.45 2.45 11.03
C GLN A 77 -20.64 1.71 12.10
N PRO A 78 -21.25 0.93 13.04
CA PRO A 78 -20.48 0.19 14.05
C PRO A 78 -19.44 -0.77 13.48
N TRP A 79 -19.67 -1.35 12.30
CA TRP A 79 -18.81 -2.38 11.73
C TRP A 79 -18.23 -2.04 10.36
N ILE A 80 -18.79 -1.07 9.64
CA ILE A 80 -18.20 -0.49 8.43
C ILE A 80 -18.43 1.02 8.42
N TRP A 81 -17.39 1.78 8.12
CA TRP A 81 -17.48 3.24 8.07
C TRP A 81 -16.76 3.78 6.83
N MET A 82 -17.31 4.82 6.22
CA MET A 82 -16.74 5.50 5.05
C MET A 82 -16.60 6.99 5.30
N SER A 83 -15.50 7.54 4.79
CA SER A 83 -15.18 8.97 4.81
C SER A 83 -16.20 9.82 4.06
N ALA A 84 -16.32 11.08 4.46
CA ALA A 84 -17.08 12.11 3.76
C ALA A 84 -16.64 12.25 2.29
N LEU A 85 -15.39 11.90 1.96
CA LEU A 85 -14.90 11.82 0.58
C LEU A 85 -15.82 11.00 -0.33
N TYR A 86 -16.45 9.96 0.21
CA TYR A 86 -17.36 9.09 -0.54
C TYR A 86 -18.82 9.44 -0.36
N ARG A 87 -19.19 9.98 0.80
CA ARG A 87 -20.57 10.32 1.12
C ARG A 87 -21.06 11.56 0.39
N ASP A 88 -20.18 12.56 0.34
CA ASP A 88 -20.41 13.89 -0.23
C ASP A 88 -19.30 14.24 -1.25
N PRO A 89 -19.05 13.38 -2.26
CA PRO A 89 -18.03 13.64 -3.26
C PRO A 89 -18.41 14.82 -4.15
N PRO A 90 -17.45 15.42 -4.86
CA PRO A 90 -17.78 16.38 -5.90
C PRO A 90 -18.54 15.70 -7.03
N ALA A 91 -19.31 16.47 -7.79
CA ALA A 91 -20.15 15.97 -8.89
C ALA A 91 -19.37 15.07 -9.88
N ALA A 92 -18.11 15.40 -10.17
CA ALA A 92 -17.26 14.62 -11.06
C ALA A 92 -16.97 13.19 -10.56
N LEU A 93 -17.07 12.94 -9.24
CA LEU A 93 -16.73 11.66 -8.63
C LEU A 93 -17.96 10.85 -8.17
N GLU A 94 -19.19 11.35 -8.34
CA GLU A 94 -20.41 10.68 -7.85
C GLU A 94 -20.66 9.31 -8.48
N SER A 95 -20.21 9.13 -9.73
CA SER A 95 -20.36 7.89 -10.50
C SER A 95 -19.23 6.88 -10.27
N THR A 96 -18.19 7.23 -9.50
CA THR A 96 -17.05 6.33 -9.27
C THR A 96 -17.45 5.12 -8.44
N ARG A 97 -16.81 3.98 -8.72
CA ARG A 97 -17.07 2.67 -8.11
C ARG A 97 -16.00 2.26 -7.12
N PHE A 98 -14.79 2.82 -7.21
CA PHE A 98 -13.73 2.51 -6.25
C PHE A 98 -13.85 3.36 -4.99
N CYS A 99 -13.74 2.72 -3.83
CA CYS A 99 -13.83 3.39 -2.54
C CYS A 99 -13.02 2.74 -1.43
N THR A 100 -12.94 3.43 -0.31
CA THR A 100 -12.33 2.89 0.92
C THR A 100 -13.34 2.83 2.04
N ALA A 101 -13.09 1.92 2.98
CA ALA A 101 -13.84 1.83 4.22
C ALA A 101 -12.94 1.41 5.37
N HIS A 102 -13.36 1.76 6.58
CA HIS A 102 -12.76 1.30 7.83
C HIS A 102 -13.69 0.28 8.48
N VAL A 103 -13.24 -0.98 8.55
CA VAL A 103 -14.06 -2.12 8.97
C VAL A 103 -13.60 -2.71 10.31
N THR A 104 -14.52 -3.24 11.09
CA THR A 104 -14.20 -4.07 12.25
C THR A 104 -14.18 -5.55 11.86
N ARG A 105 -13.86 -6.45 12.79
CA ARG A 105 -13.99 -7.90 12.54
C ARG A 105 -15.42 -8.35 12.23
N GLU A 106 -16.41 -7.59 12.69
CA GLU A 106 -17.82 -7.90 12.46
C GLU A 106 -18.20 -7.77 10.97
N PHE A 107 -17.53 -6.88 10.22
CA PHE A 107 -17.72 -6.74 8.76
C PHE A 107 -17.70 -8.07 8.01
N TYR A 108 -16.75 -8.96 8.34
CA TYR A 108 -16.64 -10.23 7.65
C TYR A 108 -17.84 -11.14 7.88
N ALA A 109 -18.59 -10.99 8.98
CA ALA A 109 -19.83 -11.74 9.19
C ALA A 109 -20.94 -11.31 8.22
N HIS A 110 -20.91 -10.06 7.74
CA HIS A 110 -21.93 -9.47 6.87
C HIS A 110 -21.69 -9.67 5.36
N LEU A 111 -20.52 -10.20 4.96
CA LEU A 111 -20.15 -10.36 3.54
C LEU A 111 -21.15 -11.21 2.73
N HIS A 112 -21.67 -12.28 3.33
CA HIS A 112 -22.63 -13.18 2.68
C HIS A 112 -24.11 -12.82 2.94
N THR A 113 -24.39 -11.80 3.74
CA THR A 113 -25.76 -11.37 4.07
C THR A 113 -26.00 -9.99 3.50
N ASP A 114 -25.67 -8.95 4.26
CA ASP A 114 -25.99 -7.56 3.98
C ASP A 114 -25.19 -7.00 2.81
N LEU A 115 -23.99 -7.54 2.59
CA LEU A 115 -23.06 -7.12 1.53
C LEU A 115 -23.01 -8.12 0.35
N ALA A 116 -23.88 -9.13 0.36
CA ALA A 116 -23.87 -10.19 -0.65
C ALA A 116 -23.97 -9.61 -2.07
N GLY A 117 -22.95 -9.88 -2.89
CA GLY A 117 -22.90 -9.45 -4.28
C GLY A 117 -22.70 -7.95 -4.51
N GLN A 118 -22.38 -7.17 -3.47
CA GLN A 118 -22.11 -5.72 -3.63
C GLN A 118 -20.70 -5.43 -4.17
N PHE A 119 -19.72 -6.29 -3.86
CA PHE A 119 -18.31 -6.07 -4.19
C PHE A 119 -17.84 -7.00 -5.30
N GLU A 120 -17.01 -6.46 -6.20
CA GLU A 120 -16.23 -7.25 -7.13
C GLU A 120 -15.02 -7.85 -6.41
N ARG A 121 -14.31 -7.00 -5.64
CA ARG A 121 -13.12 -7.34 -4.87
C ARG A 121 -12.85 -6.31 -3.79
N PHE A 122 -12.05 -6.68 -2.79
CA PHE A 122 -11.45 -5.74 -1.86
C PHE A 122 -10.07 -6.22 -1.40
N THR A 123 -9.21 -5.27 -1.03
CA THR A 123 -7.87 -5.51 -0.47
C THR A 123 -7.81 -4.97 0.96
N GLU A 124 -7.04 -5.65 1.81
CA GLU A 124 -6.68 -5.08 3.12
C GLU A 124 -5.47 -4.16 2.95
N ALA A 125 -5.58 -2.93 3.44
CA ALA A 125 -4.54 -1.91 3.37
C ALA A 125 -3.68 -1.87 4.65
N LEU A 126 -3.39 -3.04 5.24
CA LEU A 126 -2.59 -3.11 6.46
C LEU A 126 -1.10 -3.02 6.16
N ALA A 127 -0.49 -1.89 6.47
CA ALA A 127 0.96 -1.77 6.43
C ALA A 127 1.62 -2.79 7.38
N ILE A 128 2.67 -3.48 6.93
CA ILE A 128 3.50 -4.33 7.81
C ILE A 128 4.32 -3.39 8.69
N PRO A 129 4.10 -3.36 10.02
CA PRO A 129 4.89 -2.50 10.89
C PRO A 129 6.29 -3.11 11.06
N SER A 130 7.32 -2.30 10.80
CA SER A 130 8.69 -2.58 11.20
C SER A 130 9.20 -1.46 12.11
N HIS A 131 9.96 -1.82 13.14
CA HIS A 131 10.62 -0.83 13.98
C HIS A 131 12.05 -0.62 13.49
N VAL A 132 12.47 0.65 13.46
CA VAL A 132 13.81 1.22 13.21
C VAL A 132 13.95 1.90 11.83
N ASP A 133 14.25 3.20 11.90
CA ASP A 133 14.48 4.14 10.79
C ASP A 133 15.76 3.86 10.00
N ALA A 134 15.73 4.12 8.69
CA ALA A 134 16.91 4.26 7.85
C ALA A 134 16.73 5.45 6.89
N ARG A 135 17.79 6.23 6.67
CA ARG A 135 17.81 7.41 5.80
C ARG A 135 17.73 7.04 4.33
N ILE A 136 16.95 7.80 3.57
CA ILE A 136 16.79 7.72 2.12
C ILE A 136 17.79 8.70 1.46
N GLU A 137 18.54 8.24 0.46
CA GLU A 137 19.31 9.11 -0.44
C GLU A 137 18.41 9.65 -1.56
N ARG A 138 18.51 10.96 -1.83
CA ARG A 138 17.73 11.65 -2.85
C ARG A 138 18.46 11.61 -4.19
N VAL A 139 17.75 11.23 -5.25
CA VAL A 139 18.20 11.41 -6.65
C VAL A 139 17.46 12.63 -7.23
N PRO A 140 18.14 13.57 -7.92
CA PRO A 140 17.48 14.68 -8.59
C PRO A 140 16.66 14.18 -9.79
N ALA A 141 15.41 14.65 -9.93
CA ALA A 141 14.59 14.42 -11.11
C ALA A 141 14.69 15.61 -12.07
N ASP A 142 14.93 15.34 -13.35
CA ASP A 142 14.85 16.33 -14.42
C ASP A 142 13.39 16.70 -14.75
N HIS A 143 13.20 17.95 -15.16
CA HIS A 143 11.88 18.53 -15.38
C HIS A 143 11.24 18.06 -16.69
N ALA A 144 10.01 17.57 -16.60
CA ALA A 144 9.16 17.34 -17.76
C ALA A 144 8.70 18.69 -18.36
N PRO A 145 8.54 18.78 -19.69
CA PRO A 145 8.06 20.00 -20.34
C PRO A 145 6.60 20.30 -19.95
N THR A 146 6.36 21.52 -19.48
CA THR A 146 5.05 22.07 -19.15
C THR A 146 4.21 22.28 -20.41
N ARG A 147 2.95 21.83 -20.39
CA ARG A 147 1.94 22.24 -21.38
C ARG A 147 1.44 23.65 -21.07
N GLU A 148 1.39 24.52 -22.07
CA GLU A 148 0.63 25.77 -21.99
C GLU A 148 -0.88 25.49 -21.95
N GLY A 149 -1.62 26.25 -21.15
CA GLY A 149 -3.09 26.26 -21.15
C GLY A 149 -3.78 25.47 -20.05
N LEU A 150 -3.10 25.11 -18.95
CA LEU A 150 -3.80 24.70 -17.73
C LEU A 150 -4.60 25.93 -17.26
N GLY A 151 -5.93 25.86 -17.35
CA GLY A 151 -6.81 26.84 -16.73
C GLY A 151 -6.66 26.81 -15.21
N ASN A 152 -7.76 27.01 -14.49
CA ASN A 152 -7.76 26.90 -13.03
C ASN A 152 -7.33 25.49 -12.56
N ALA A 153 -6.11 25.36 -12.05
CA ALA A 153 -5.50 24.10 -11.66
C ALA A 153 -4.76 24.22 -10.33
N ILE A 154 -4.75 23.12 -9.56
CA ILE A 154 -4.10 23.04 -8.25
C ILE A 154 -3.19 21.81 -8.23
N VAL A 155 -1.99 21.96 -7.66
CA VAL A 155 -1.01 20.88 -7.56
C VAL A 155 -1.20 20.13 -6.23
N GLY A 156 -1.51 18.84 -6.30
CA GLY A 156 -1.47 17.92 -5.16
C GLY A 156 -0.12 17.25 -5.04
N VAL A 157 0.43 17.19 -3.82
CA VAL A 157 1.64 16.42 -3.52
C VAL A 157 1.31 15.38 -2.45
N CYS A 158 1.41 14.11 -2.82
CA CYS A 158 1.19 12.97 -1.93
C CYS A 158 2.52 12.23 -1.73
N ASP A 159 3.09 12.29 -0.54
CA ASP A 159 4.39 11.69 -0.20
C ASP A 159 4.38 11.25 1.27
N GLU A 160 5.31 10.39 1.69
CA GLU A 160 5.49 9.99 3.09
C GLU A 160 6.15 11.10 3.94
N ASP A 161 6.87 12.03 3.29
CA ASP A 161 7.68 13.08 3.92
C ASP A 161 7.44 14.48 3.33
N VAL A 162 6.18 14.90 3.19
CA VAL A 162 5.84 16.26 2.75
C VAL A 162 6.17 17.29 3.84
N ALA A 163 7.17 18.14 3.58
CA ALA A 163 7.57 19.22 4.49
C ALA A 163 7.08 20.60 3.99
N PHE A 164 5.83 20.96 4.30
CA PHE A 164 5.22 22.25 3.89
C PHE A 164 5.96 23.48 4.45
N THR A 165 6.83 23.29 5.44
CA THR A 165 7.65 24.33 6.07
C THR A 165 8.93 24.66 5.28
N HIS A 166 9.24 23.92 4.21
CA HIS A 166 10.44 24.16 3.42
C HIS A 166 10.34 25.49 2.65
N PRO A 167 11.40 26.33 2.62
CA PRO A 167 11.41 27.62 1.88
C PRO A 167 11.02 27.56 0.39
N ARG A 168 11.15 26.40 -0.27
CA ARG A 168 10.77 26.22 -1.68
C ARG A 168 9.25 26.23 -1.89
N PHE A 169 8.49 26.02 -0.81
CA PHE A 169 7.04 26.07 -0.80
C PHE A 169 6.50 27.39 -0.24
N SER A 170 7.36 28.38 0.02
CA SER A 170 6.92 29.68 0.48
C SER A 170 6.28 30.49 -0.64
N GLU A 171 5.20 31.21 -0.33
CA GLU A 171 4.55 32.15 -1.26
C GLU A 171 5.35 33.45 -1.44
N ASP A 172 6.17 33.78 -0.45
CA ASP A 172 6.96 35.00 -0.41
C ASP A 172 8.39 34.74 0.06
N ALA A 173 9.28 35.66 -0.26
CA ALA A 173 10.68 35.62 0.14
C ALA A 173 10.86 35.64 1.67
N SER A 174 9.87 36.09 2.43
CA SER A 174 9.89 36.08 3.89
C SER A 174 9.67 34.69 4.50
N GLY A 175 9.16 33.72 3.73
CA GLY A 175 8.90 32.38 4.23
C GLY A 175 7.79 32.28 5.29
N THR A 176 7.00 33.35 5.45
CA THR A 176 5.95 33.45 6.48
C THR A 176 4.62 32.85 6.04
N ARG A 177 4.48 32.61 4.74
CA ARG A 177 3.28 32.00 4.14
C ARG A 177 3.66 30.85 3.24
N THR A 178 2.90 29.76 3.33
CA THR A 178 3.09 28.57 2.48
C THR A 178 2.14 28.57 1.29
N ARG A 179 2.57 27.99 0.16
CA ARG A 179 1.75 27.79 -1.04
C ARG A 179 0.66 26.73 -0.84
N PHE A 180 0.82 25.91 0.19
CA PHE A 180 -0.15 24.91 0.59
C PHE A 180 -1.42 25.58 1.12
N GLN A 181 -2.57 25.24 0.54
CA GLN A 181 -3.88 25.72 0.96
C GLN A 181 -4.45 24.83 2.08
N CYS A 182 -4.15 23.54 2.02
CA CYS A 182 -4.42 22.58 3.07
C CYS A 182 -3.39 21.44 3.05
N PHE A 183 -3.27 20.77 4.18
CA PHE A 183 -2.33 19.67 4.40
C PHE A 183 -2.99 18.60 5.25
N TRP A 184 -3.07 17.37 4.73
CA TRP A 184 -3.60 16.22 5.46
C TRP A 184 -2.47 15.26 5.86
N ASN A 185 -2.28 15.06 7.16
CA ASN A 185 -1.35 14.09 7.70
C ASN A 185 -2.08 12.81 8.09
N GLN A 186 -1.99 11.77 7.25
CA GLN A 186 -2.61 10.47 7.49
C GLN A 186 -1.95 9.66 8.63
N ASN A 187 -0.78 10.09 9.13
CA ASN A 187 -0.09 9.44 10.24
C ASN A 187 -0.58 9.89 11.62
N ASP A 188 -1.32 10.99 11.70
CA ASP A 188 -1.65 11.58 12.98
C ASP A 188 -2.71 10.77 13.72
N ALA A 189 -2.37 10.35 14.94
CA ALA A 189 -3.26 9.61 15.81
C ALA A 189 -4.37 10.48 16.41
N ALA A 190 -4.24 11.81 16.34
CA ALA A 190 -5.20 12.75 16.92
C ALA A 190 -6.58 12.74 16.22
N ASP A 191 -6.70 12.15 15.02
CA ASP A 191 -7.91 12.09 14.20
C ASP A 191 -8.72 13.40 14.20
N SER A 192 -8.03 14.52 13.93
CA SER A 192 -8.64 15.85 13.90
C SER A 192 -9.17 16.24 12.52
N ALA A 193 -8.99 15.38 11.51
CA ALA A 193 -9.50 15.60 10.17
C ALA A 193 -11.01 15.29 10.10
N ALA A 194 -11.82 16.29 10.43
CA ALA A 194 -13.28 16.18 10.48
C ALA A 194 -13.84 15.62 9.15
N GLY A 195 -14.56 14.50 9.24
CA GLY A 195 -15.17 13.83 8.10
C GLY A 195 -14.24 12.87 7.33
N LEU A 196 -12.91 12.97 7.49
CA LEU A 196 -11.96 12.03 6.89
C LEU A 196 -11.76 10.77 7.74
N GLY A 197 -11.96 10.89 9.05
CA GLY A 197 -12.02 9.79 10.03
C GLY A 197 -10.69 9.09 10.32
N TYR A 198 -9.58 9.67 9.84
CA TYR A 198 -8.25 9.43 10.35
C TYR A 198 -7.31 10.58 9.97
N GLY A 199 -6.21 10.69 10.71
CA GLY A 199 -5.20 11.72 10.47
C GLY A 199 -5.62 13.12 10.94
N SER A 200 -4.80 14.11 10.63
CA SER A 200 -5.07 15.51 10.97
C SER A 200 -5.00 16.40 9.75
N GLU A 201 -5.92 17.36 9.68
CA GLU A 201 -5.94 18.35 8.60
C GLU A 201 -5.54 19.72 9.14
N LEU A 202 -4.60 20.36 8.44
CA LEU A 202 -4.21 21.73 8.65
C LEU A 202 -4.65 22.56 7.45
N LEU A 203 -5.40 23.62 7.71
CA LEU A 203 -5.74 24.64 6.73
C LEU A 203 -4.67 25.73 6.71
N LYS A 204 -4.58 26.47 5.61
CA LYS A 204 -3.58 27.53 5.41
C LYS A 204 -3.37 28.46 6.61
N PRO A 205 -4.40 29.02 7.27
CA PRO A 205 -4.18 29.88 8.43
C PRO A 205 -3.44 29.19 9.59
N GLN A 206 -3.69 27.89 9.80
CA GLN A 206 -3.02 27.10 10.83
C GLN A 206 -1.56 26.83 10.42
N MET A 207 -1.31 26.50 9.15
CA MET A 207 0.05 26.29 8.65
C MET A 207 0.89 27.57 8.69
N ASP A 208 0.32 28.70 8.28
CA ASP A 208 0.98 30.01 8.31
C ASP A 208 1.27 30.45 9.77
N ALA A 209 0.38 30.13 10.73
CA ALA A 209 0.65 30.34 12.16
C ALA A 209 1.83 29.49 12.66
N LEU A 210 1.85 28.19 12.33
CA LEU A 210 2.95 27.29 12.70
C LEU A 210 4.29 27.74 12.12
N LEU A 211 4.31 28.25 10.89
CA LEU A 211 5.50 28.82 10.26
C LEU A 211 6.02 30.03 11.03
N ASN A 212 5.14 30.96 11.38
CA ASN A 212 5.50 32.16 12.14
C ASN A 212 6.01 31.81 13.55
N GLU A 213 5.37 30.86 14.23
CA GLU A 213 5.82 30.36 15.53
C GLU A 213 7.19 29.70 15.45
N ALA A 214 7.40 28.79 14.49
CA ALA A 214 8.68 28.11 14.30
C ALA A 214 9.81 29.10 14.01
N ARG A 215 9.52 30.13 13.22
CA ARG A 215 10.47 31.21 12.93
C ARG A 215 10.80 32.04 14.16
N ALA A 216 9.79 32.48 14.92
CA ALA A 216 10.01 33.24 16.15
C ALA A 216 10.87 32.46 17.15
N HIS A 217 10.67 31.15 17.25
CA HIS A 217 11.53 30.27 18.07
C HIS A 217 12.97 30.19 17.53
N ALA A 218 13.15 30.09 16.22
CA ALA A 218 14.48 30.05 15.60
C ALA A 218 15.24 31.38 15.78
N GLU A 219 14.57 32.52 15.63
CA GLU A 219 15.13 33.86 15.86
C GLU A 219 15.50 34.06 17.33
N ALA A 220 14.64 33.64 18.26
CA ALA A 220 14.93 33.67 19.69
C ALA A 220 16.11 32.77 20.08
N ALA A 221 16.18 31.56 19.54
CA ALA A 221 17.30 30.64 19.77
C ALA A 221 18.63 31.19 19.23
N HIS A 222 18.60 31.84 18.06
CA HIS A 222 19.76 32.51 17.48
C HIS A 222 20.23 33.69 18.33
N ALA A 223 19.30 34.53 18.79
CA ALA A 223 19.60 35.64 19.70
C ALA A 223 20.16 35.19 21.05
N ALA A 224 19.79 33.98 21.51
CA ALA A 224 20.29 33.37 22.73
C ALA A 224 21.62 32.60 22.56
N GLY A 225 22.24 32.63 21.38
CA GLY A 225 23.51 31.94 21.11
C GLY A 225 23.39 30.41 20.98
N GLY A 226 22.18 29.87 20.84
CA GLY A 226 21.95 28.44 20.63
C GLY A 226 22.27 28.01 19.19
N ALA A 227 22.92 26.86 19.02
CA ALA A 227 23.02 26.20 17.72
C ALA A 227 21.61 25.82 17.22
N ARG A 228 21.32 25.98 15.91
CA ARG A 228 20.01 25.70 15.30
C ARG A 228 19.53 24.28 15.67
N ILE A 229 18.49 24.15 16.52
CA ILE A 229 17.95 22.86 17.00
C ILE A 229 16.85 22.30 16.08
N TYR A 230 16.25 23.13 15.22
CA TYR A 230 15.26 22.67 14.23
C TYR A 230 15.88 22.69 12.82
N GLY A 231 15.75 21.57 12.12
CA GLY A 231 16.26 21.35 10.77
C GLY A 231 15.53 22.17 9.71
N PHE A 232 15.74 23.48 9.72
CA PHE A 232 15.74 24.22 8.47
C PHE A 232 16.91 23.66 7.66
N ALA A 233 16.63 23.22 6.43
CA ALA A 233 17.71 22.84 5.52
C ALA A 233 18.75 23.98 5.50
N PRO A 234 20.06 23.66 5.52
CA PRO A 234 21.08 24.70 5.44
C PRO A 234 20.81 25.57 4.22
N ASP A 235 21.21 26.84 4.30
CA ASP A 235 21.23 27.79 3.18
C ASP A 235 22.13 27.23 2.05
N GLY A 236 21.66 26.21 1.35
CA GLY A 236 22.16 25.84 0.04
C GLY A 236 21.58 26.87 -0.91
N ASP A 237 22.47 27.53 -1.67
CA ASP A 237 22.18 28.55 -2.68
C ASP A 237 20.73 28.46 -3.12
N SER A 238 19.89 29.33 -2.56
CA SER A 238 18.56 29.53 -3.11
C SER A 238 18.81 29.94 -4.55
N PRO A 239 18.39 29.14 -5.56
CA PRO A 239 18.51 29.61 -6.93
C PRO A 239 17.79 30.94 -6.96
N GLN A 240 18.55 32.00 -7.25
CA GLN A 240 18.04 33.35 -7.39
C GLN A 240 16.73 33.27 -8.17
N PRO A 241 15.62 33.86 -7.70
CA PRO A 241 14.36 33.79 -8.41
C PRO A 241 14.61 34.30 -9.82
N ARG A 242 14.56 33.39 -10.80
CA ARG A 242 14.59 33.78 -12.21
C ARG A 242 13.42 34.74 -12.39
N ALA A 243 13.74 35.91 -12.93
CA ALA A 243 12.89 37.11 -12.94
C ALA A 243 11.62 37.00 -13.82
N ASP A 244 11.13 35.79 -14.09
CA ASP A 244 10.14 35.55 -15.14
C ASP A 244 9.20 34.37 -14.85
N HIS A 245 8.84 34.13 -13.59
CA HIS A 245 7.89 33.07 -13.26
C HIS A 245 6.49 33.62 -12.98
N ASP A 246 5.51 33.09 -13.71
CA ASP A 246 4.09 33.12 -13.39
C ASP A 246 3.84 32.93 -11.89
N THR A 247 2.74 33.50 -11.40
CA THR A 247 2.33 33.32 -10.00
C THR A 247 2.31 31.82 -9.67
N PRO A 248 3.09 31.35 -8.69
CA PRO A 248 3.26 29.92 -8.45
C PRO A 248 1.91 29.29 -8.07
N LEU A 249 1.59 28.14 -8.68
CA LEU A 249 0.30 27.48 -8.46
C LEU A 249 0.08 27.16 -6.96
N PRO A 250 -1.17 27.31 -6.46
CA PRO A 250 -1.55 26.83 -5.14
C PRO A 250 -1.37 25.31 -5.02
N MET A 251 -1.11 24.84 -3.80
CA MET A 251 -0.78 23.44 -3.53
C MET A 251 -1.71 22.80 -2.49
N ILE A 252 -1.89 21.49 -2.58
CA ILE A 252 -2.52 20.66 -1.56
C ILE A 252 -1.51 19.58 -1.16
N GLY A 253 -1.31 19.37 0.13
CA GLY A 253 -0.36 18.38 0.64
C GLY A 253 -1.07 17.21 1.30
N VAL A 254 -0.62 16.00 1.01
CA VAL A 254 -1.00 14.81 1.76
C VAL A 254 0.26 14.09 2.21
N GLN A 255 0.46 14.01 3.52
CA GLN A 255 1.45 13.11 4.08
C GLN A 255 0.81 11.73 4.23
N LEU A 256 1.21 10.82 3.34
CA LEU A 256 0.75 9.45 3.35
C LEU A 256 1.18 8.74 4.63
N LYS A 257 0.40 7.75 5.03
CA LYS A 257 0.74 6.91 6.17
C LYS A 257 2.09 6.21 5.91
N ARG A 258 3.10 6.53 6.71
CA ARG A 258 4.48 6.08 6.54
C ARG A 258 4.54 4.57 6.56
N ARG A 259 5.15 4.00 5.53
CA ARG A 259 5.61 2.61 5.56
C ARG A 259 7.01 2.58 6.20
N TYR A 260 7.21 1.69 7.16
CA TYR A 260 8.48 1.61 7.87
C TYR A 260 9.49 0.74 7.09
N ARG A 261 10.01 1.24 5.93
CA ARG A 261 11.29 0.96 5.19
C ARG A 261 11.18 0.86 3.65
N THR A 262 11.96 1.72 2.97
CA THR A 262 12.09 1.90 1.51
C THR A 262 12.60 0.74 0.62
N MET A 263 12.91 -0.45 1.13
CA MET A 263 13.17 -1.65 0.30
C MET A 263 12.50 -2.92 0.80
N ARG A 264 12.17 -2.98 2.10
CA ARG A 264 11.39 -4.09 2.68
C ARG A 264 9.90 -3.98 2.38
N ASP A 265 9.43 -2.77 2.07
CA ASP A 265 8.02 -2.46 1.78
C ASP A 265 7.69 -2.54 0.28
N ALA A 266 8.62 -3.08 -0.51
CA ALA A 266 8.44 -3.47 -1.90
C ALA A 266 7.46 -4.64 -2.09
N PHE A 267 7.10 -5.29 -0.98
CA PHE A 267 6.31 -6.50 -0.88
C PHE A 267 5.31 -6.34 0.27
N GLY A 268 4.11 -6.90 0.13
CA GLY A 268 3.12 -6.91 1.21
C GLY A 268 1.83 -6.17 0.87
N PRO A 269 0.97 -5.94 1.89
CA PRO A 269 -0.27 -5.25 1.67
C PRO A 269 -0.04 -3.82 1.18
N CYS A 270 -0.70 -3.45 0.08
CA CYS A 270 -0.57 -2.15 -0.54
C CYS A 270 -1.47 -1.17 0.23
N PRO A 271 -1.04 0.09 0.49
CA PRO A 271 -1.88 1.12 1.09
C PRO A 271 -2.84 1.68 0.05
N ASP A 272 -3.55 0.79 -0.64
CA ASP A 272 -4.53 1.13 -1.68
C ASP A 272 -5.55 2.14 -1.13
N ALA A 273 -5.94 1.95 0.13
CA ALA A 273 -6.88 2.82 0.81
C ALA A 273 -6.31 4.22 1.01
N GLU A 274 -5.13 4.34 1.63
CA GLU A 274 -4.51 5.62 1.89
C GLU A 274 -4.20 6.41 0.61
N VAL A 275 -3.77 5.72 -0.44
CA VAL A 275 -3.49 6.33 -1.75
C VAL A 275 -4.79 6.80 -2.42
N LEU A 276 -5.82 5.95 -2.47
CA LEU A 276 -7.09 6.30 -3.08
C LEU A 276 -7.74 7.50 -2.36
N ASP A 277 -7.71 7.50 -1.03
CA ASP A 277 -8.22 8.61 -0.23
C ASP A 277 -7.41 9.88 -0.44
N ALA A 278 -6.09 9.79 -0.54
CA ALA A 278 -5.24 10.95 -0.80
C ALA A 278 -5.57 11.62 -2.14
N VAL A 279 -5.71 10.84 -3.21
CA VAL A 279 -6.05 11.39 -4.53
C VAL A 279 -7.45 12.01 -4.50
N ARG A 280 -8.45 11.32 -3.94
CA ARG A 280 -9.83 11.86 -3.81
C ARG A 280 -9.86 13.13 -2.95
N TYR A 281 -9.09 13.18 -1.88
CA TYR A 281 -8.94 14.37 -1.04
C TYR A 281 -8.38 15.56 -1.82
N VAL A 282 -7.32 15.36 -2.62
CA VAL A 282 -6.77 16.42 -3.47
C VAL A 282 -7.81 16.92 -4.47
N VAL A 283 -8.55 16.03 -5.13
CA VAL A 283 -9.60 16.43 -6.09
C VAL A 283 -10.69 17.24 -5.40
N GLN A 284 -11.21 16.76 -4.27
CA GLN A 284 -12.22 17.48 -3.49
C GLN A 284 -11.73 18.87 -3.10
N ARG A 285 -10.55 18.96 -2.49
CA ARG A 285 -9.99 20.24 -2.04
C ARG A 285 -9.68 21.17 -3.21
N ALA A 286 -9.22 20.64 -4.33
CA ALA A 286 -8.96 21.44 -5.52
C ALA A 286 -10.25 22.11 -6.02
N GLN A 287 -11.37 21.39 -5.99
CA GLN A 287 -12.67 21.90 -6.40
C GLN A 287 -13.34 22.79 -5.33
N ASP A 288 -13.09 22.55 -4.04
CA ASP A 288 -13.52 23.44 -2.97
C ASP A 288 -12.85 24.83 -3.10
N ILE A 289 -11.56 24.85 -3.45
CA ILE A 289 -10.73 26.05 -3.53
C ILE A 289 -10.93 26.77 -4.87
N GLY A 290 -10.83 26.03 -5.98
CA GLY A 290 -10.90 26.57 -7.33
C GLY A 290 -12.31 26.57 -7.94
N GLY A 291 -13.30 25.92 -7.32
CA GLY A 291 -14.61 25.68 -7.90
C GLY A 291 -14.66 24.39 -8.73
N ALA A 292 -15.87 23.98 -9.11
CA ALA A 292 -16.16 22.65 -9.67
C ALA A 292 -15.39 22.29 -10.96
N ALA A 293 -14.91 23.28 -11.73
CA ALA A 293 -14.15 23.07 -12.95
C ALA A 293 -12.62 23.01 -12.72
N CYS A 294 -12.16 23.13 -11.46
CA CYS A 294 -10.75 23.10 -11.11
C CYS A 294 -10.16 21.71 -11.33
N HIS A 295 -9.02 21.65 -12.01
CA HIS A 295 -8.32 20.40 -12.30
C HIS A 295 -7.19 20.14 -11.28
N ALA A 296 -7.14 18.92 -10.75
CA ALA A 296 -6.10 18.50 -9.82
C ALA A 296 -4.92 17.81 -10.53
N LEU A 297 -3.72 18.36 -10.41
CA LEU A 297 -2.48 17.73 -10.86
C LEU A 297 -1.81 17.04 -9.68
N VAL A 298 -1.92 15.71 -9.59
CA VAL A 298 -1.51 14.95 -8.41
C VAL A 298 -0.14 14.29 -8.65
N SER A 299 0.88 14.75 -7.94
CA SER A 299 2.18 14.05 -7.86
C SER A 299 2.13 13.04 -6.73
N LEU A 300 2.11 11.75 -7.08
CA LEU A 300 1.94 10.65 -6.14
C LEU A 300 3.26 9.88 -5.99
N HIS A 301 3.92 10.07 -4.86
CA HIS A 301 5.17 9.43 -4.49
C HIS A 301 4.91 8.21 -3.60
N ALA A 302 4.09 7.29 -4.09
CA ALA A 302 3.84 6.00 -3.45
C ALA A 302 3.74 4.92 -4.52
N GLY A 303 4.25 3.74 -4.20
CA GLY A 303 4.20 2.59 -5.10
C GLY A 303 4.46 1.29 -4.37
N ASN A 304 3.94 0.21 -4.92
CA ASN A 304 4.37 -1.15 -4.61
C ASN A 304 5.07 -1.70 -5.84
N VAL A 305 6.10 -2.53 -5.68
CA VAL A 305 6.85 -3.08 -6.83
C VAL A 305 6.57 -4.56 -7.07
N ALA A 306 6.14 -5.30 -6.04
CA ALA A 306 5.65 -6.65 -6.19
C ALA A 306 4.14 -6.63 -6.48
N TRP A 307 3.79 -6.76 -7.77
CA TRP A 307 2.45 -7.04 -8.29
C TRP A 307 2.54 -7.29 -9.81
N GLN A 308 1.42 -7.51 -10.49
CA GLN A 308 1.36 -7.97 -11.89
C GLN A 308 1.92 -7.01 -12.96
N GLN A 309 1.98 -5.70 -12.69
CA GLN A 309 2.51 -4.67 -13.60
C GLN A 309 1.74 -4.52 -14.94
N ASP A 310 0.41 -4.68 -14.93
CA ASP A 310 -0.43 -4.70 -16.13
C ASP A 310 -1.69 -3.81 -16.11
N GLY A 311 -1.85 -2.88 -15.16
CA GLY A 311 -3.05 -2.03 -15.06
C GLY A 311 -4.21 -2.65 -14.28
N SER A 312 -4.13 -3.94 -13.93
CA SER A 312 -5.29 -4.68 -13.42
C SER A 312 -5.44 -4.67 -11.90
N SER A 313 -4.48 -4.09 -11.15
CA SER A 313 -4.60 -4.01 -9.69
C SER A 313 -5.74 -3.08 -9.28
N LEU A 314 -6.24 -3.23 -8.05
CA LEU A 314 -7.37 -2.42 -7.56
C LEU A 314 -7.03 -0.93 -7.60
N ILE A 315 -5.83 -0.55 -7.14
CA ILE A 315 -5.43 0.84 -7.10
C ILE A 315 -5.21 1.43 -8.49
N GLU A 316 -4.63 0.70 -9.44
CA GLU A 316 -4.49 1.21 -10.81
C GLU A 316 -5.84 1.46 -11.46
N SER A 317 -6.74 0.47 -11.39
CA SER A 317 -8.09 0.63 -11.93
C SER A 317 -8.85 1.78 -11.26
N ALA A 318 -8.60 2.03 -9.97
CA ALA A 318 -9.18 3.16 -9.25
C ALA A 318 -8.60 4.51 -9.70
N LEU A 319 -7.29 4.59 -9.90
CA LEU A 319 -6.65 5.81 -10.40
C LEU A 319 -7.05 6.11 -11.85
N ASP A 320 -7.16 5.08 -12.70
CA ASP A 320 -7.67 5.20 -14.05
C ASP A 320 -9.13 5.71 -14.05
N GLU A 321 -10.01 5.13 -13.23
CA GLU A 321 -11.41 5.61 -13.12
C GLU A 321 -11.46 7.08 -12.65
N LEU A 322 -10.60 7.49 -11.72
CA LEU A 322 -10.53 8.88 -11.26
C LEU A 322 -10.03 9.82 -12.37
N MET A 323 -9.02 9.43 -13.14
CA MET A 323 -8.52 10.23 -14.26
C MET A 323 -9.54 10.32 -15.40
N ASP A 324 -10.29 9.25 -15.67
CA ASP A 324 -11.34 9.20 -16.69
C ASP A 324 -12.50 10.17 -16.39
N THR A 325 -12.68 10.59 -15.14
CA THR A 325 -13.65 11.66 -14.80
C THR A 325 -13.26 13.03 -15.36
N GLY A 326 -11.99 13.22 -15.75
CA GLY A 326 -11.41 14.50 -16.16
C GLY A 326 -11.10 15.45 -14.99
N ALA A 327 -11.39 15.06 -13.75
CA ALA A 327 -11.17 15.90 -12.57
C ALA A 327 -9.69 16.01 -12.16
N CYS A 328 -8.86 15.03 -12.54
CA CYS A 328 -7.45 15.00 -12.18
C CYS A 328 -6.56 14.34 -13.24
N SER A 329 -5.26 14.60 -13.10
CA SER A 329 -4.17 13.84 -13.73
C SER A 329 -3.23 13.37 -12.63
N VAL A 330 -2.80 12.11 -12.67
CA VAL A 330 -1.88 11.54 -11.69
C VAL A 330 -0.51 11.30 -12.32
N VAL A 331 0.54 11.76 -11.65
CA VAL A 331 1.94 11.57 -12.04
C VAL A 331 2.60 10.65 -11.03
N LEU A 332 3.13 9.53 -11.51
CA LEU A 332 3.81 8.50 -10.72
C LEU A 332 5.29 8.44 -11.11
N PRO A 333 6.22 8.30 -10.15
CA PRO A 333 7.61 8.00 -10.47
C PRO A 333 7.75 6.55 -10.96
N SER A 334 8.71 6.28 -11.86
CA SER A 334 8.99 4.93 -12.37
C SER A 334 9.58 3.96 -11.34
N GLY A 335 9.91 4.44 -10.14
CA GLY A 335 10.58 3.69 -9.09
C GLY A 335 12.11 3.66 -9.24
N ASN A 336 12.81 3.53 -8.11
CA ASN A 336 14.28 3.56 -8.00
C ASN A 336 14.86 2.25 -7.43
N LEU A 337 14.15 1.13 -7.57
CA LEU A 337 14.56 -0.14 -6.97
C LEU A 337 15.36 -1.00 -7.95
N GLU A 338 16.53 -1.47 -7.51
CA GLU A 338 17.28 -2.52 -8.22
C GLU A 338 16.57 -3.88 -8.00
N LEU A 339 15.58 -4.17 -8.83
CA LEU A 339 14.76 -5.38 -8.71
C LEU A 339 15.44 -6.65 -9.27
N SER A 340 16.67 -6.54 -9.78
CA SER A 340 17.40 -7.64 -10.44
C SER A 340 17.55 -8.87 -9.53
N ARG A 341 17.58 -8.67 -8.21
CA ARG A 341 17.70 -9.71 -7.19
C ARG A 341 16.36 -10.19 -6.61
N CYS A 342 15.28 -9.45 -6.86
CA CYS A 342 13.95 -9.69 -6.30
C CYS A 342 12.93 -10.16 -7.35
N ARG A 343 13.32 -10.23 -8.63
CA ARG A 343 12.50 -10.66 -9.76
C ARG A 343 13.03 -11.96 -10.35
N ALA A 344 12.13 -12.88 -10.67
CA ALA A 344 12.41 -13.98 -11.57
C ALA A 344 11.25 -14.15 -12.55
N ALA A 345 11.56 -14.67 -13.74
CA ALA A 345 10.55 -15.10 -14.70
C ALA A 345 10.97 -16.48 -15.22
N LEU A 346 10.02 -17.40 -15.29
CA LEU A 346 10.25 -18.76 -15.76
C LEU A 346 9.07 -19.23 -16.59
N THR A 347 9.39 -19.96 -17.66
CA THR A 347 8.41 -20.53 -18.58
C THR A 347 8.37 -22.03 -18.36
N ILE A 348 7.18 -22.56 -18.11
CA ILE A 348 6.95 -23.95 -17.74
C ILE A 348 6.12 -24.59 -18.86
N ALA A 349 6.74 -25.50 -19.62
CA ALA A 349 6.06 -26.29 -20.64
C ALA A 349 5.03 -27.24 -20.03
N ASP A 350 4.14 -27.78 -20.86
CA ASP A 350 3.16 -28.81 -20.45
C ASP A 350 3.86 -29.98 -19.74
N GLY A 351 3.33 -30.35 -18.58
CA GLY A 351 3.83 -31.43 -17.73
C GLY A 351 5.21 -31.17 -17.11
N ALA A 352 5.86 -30.04 -17.39
CA ALA A 352 7.19 -29.74 -16.89
C ALA A 352 7.14 -29.19 -15.45
N GLU A 353 8.27 -29.35 -14.77
CA GLU A 353 8.53 -28.77 -13.46
C GLU A 353 9.65 -27.74 -13.56
N SER A 354 9.55 -26.68 -12.77
CA SER A 354 10.59 -25.67 -12.62
C SER A 354 10.68 -25.23 -11.17
N ALA A 355 11.82 -24.68 -10.77
CA ALA A 355 12.05 -24.28 -9.38
C ALA A 355 12.63 -22.88 -9.29
N LEU A 356 12.06 -22.09 -8.38
CA LEU A 356 12.62 -20.84 -7.89
C LEU A 356 13.47 -21.13 -6.66
N ARG A 357 14.63 -20.50 -6.59
CA ARG A 357 15.48 -20.49 -5.39
C ARG A 357 15.28 -19.16 -4.68
N TRP A 358 14.82 -19.24 -3.43
CA TRP A 358 14.56 -18.07 -2.62
C TRP A 358 15.51 -18.02 -1.42
N PRO A 359 16.56 -17.17 -1.47
CA PRO A 359 17.48 -17.01 -0.37
C PRO A 359 16.85 -16.17 0.75
N VAL A 360 16.49 -16.80 1.86
CA VAL A 360 15.86 -16.16 3.03
C VAL A 360 16.93 -15.84 4.07
N ARG A 361 17.06 -14.58 4.45
CA ARG A 361 18.12 -14.13 5.37
C ARG A 361 17.86 -14.53 6.82
N ALA A 362 18.93 -14.74 7.55
CA ALA A 362 18.90 -14.87 9.01
C ALA A 362 18.63 -13.51 9.67
N HIS A 363 18.02 -13.54 10.85
CA HIS A 363 17.77 -12.37 11.69
C HIS A 363 16.89 -11.26 11.05
N ALA A 364 16.02 -11.61 10.11
CA ALA A 364 15.00 -10.72 9.60
C ALA A 364 13.87 -10.53 10.63
N ALA A 365 13.62 -9.27 11.01
CA ALA A 365 12.58 -8.91 11.98
C ALA A 365 11.17 -8.82 11.37
N SER A 366 11.09 -8.67 10.05
CA SER A 366 9.84 -8.70 9.28
C SER A 366 9.63 -10.08 8.66
N PRO A 367 8.39 -10.41 8.26
CA PRO A 367 8.11 -11.53 7.37
C PRO A 367 8.91 -11.43 6.07
N SER A 368 9.07 -12.56 5.39
CA SER A 368 9.59 -12.62 4.01
C SER A 368 8.48 -13.09 3.09
N LEU A 369 8.31 -12.41 1.95
CA LEU A 369 7.19 -12.64 1.04
C LEU A 369 7.68 -13.01 -0.37
N ALA A 370 6.95 -13.93 -1.01
CA ALA A 370 7.08 -14.22 -2.43
C ALA A 370 5.69 -14.21 -3.08
N GLU A 371 5.51 -13.39 -4.10
CA GLU A 371 4.34 -13.36 -4.97
C GLU A 371 4.70 -13.98 -6.31
N ILE A 372 3.89 -14.92 -6.79
CA ILE A 372 4.11 -15.58 -8.07
C ILE A 372 2.86 -15.39 -8.92
N TRP A 373 3.00 -14.61 -9.98
CA TRP A 373 1.96 -14.26 -10.93
C TRP A 373 2.04 -15.17 -12.14
N LEU A 374 0.98 -15.92 -12.41
CA LEU A 374 0.90 -16.87 -13.50
C LEU A 374 0.19 -16.23 -14.69
N SER A 375 0.82 -16.30 -15.85
CA SER A 375 0.28 -15.89 -17.14
C SER A 375 0.34 -17.06 -18.11
N SER A 376 -0.70 -17.20 -18.91
CA SER A 376 -0.92 -18.29 -19.87
C SER A 376 -1.81 -17.77 -21.00
N ASP A 377 -1.66 -18.33 -22.20
CA ASP A 377 -2.58 -18.06 -23.31
C ASP A 377 -4.01 -18.56 -23.00
N ASP A 378 -4.12 -19.55 -22.11
CA ASP A 378 -5.39 -20.02 -21.53
C ASP A 378 -5.75 -19.24 -20.25
N ASP A 379 -7.05 -18.97 -20.06
CA ASP A 379 -7.61 -18.17 -18.96
C ASP A 379 -7.38 -18.75 -17.55
N ALA A 380 -7.04 -20.04 -17.41
CA ALA A 380 -6.89 -20.72 -16.13
C ALA A 380 -5.58 -21.52 -16.06
N PRO A 381 -4.45 -20.92 -15.62
CA PRO A 381 -3.20 -21.65 -15.49
C PRO A 381 -3.33 -22.76 -14.43
N GLY A 382 -3.20 -24.00 -14.87
CA GLY A 382 -3.20 -25.20 -14.02
C GLY A 382 -1.81 -25.47 -13.46
N VAL A 383 -1.36 -24.66 -12.50
CA VAL A 383 -0.04 -24.84 -11.86
C VAL A 383 -0.20 -25.34 -10.44
N ASP A 384 0.52 -26.40 -10.10
CA ASP A 384 0.67 -26.86 -8.72
C ASP A 384 1.96 -26.28 -8.11
N VAL A 385 1.97 -26.04 -6.81
CA VAL A 385 3.14 -25.51 -6.08
C VAL A 385 3.58 -26.45 -4.95
N GLN A 386 4.88 -26.65 -4.81
CA GLN A 386 5.49 -27.37 -3.68
C GLN A 386 6.58 -26.50 -3.05
N ILE A 387 6.61 -26.45 -1.72
CA ILE A 387 7.61 -25.71 -0.94
C ILE A 387 8.56 -26.68 -0.27
N VAL A 388 9.86 -26.42 -0.41
CA VAL A 388 10.92 -27.16 0.28
C VAL A 388 11.67 -26.21 1.20
N PRO A 389 11.51 -26.33 2.54
CA PRO A 389 12.31 -25.57 3.49
C PRO A 389 13.79 -26.03 3.48
N PRO A 390 14.76 -25.19 3.88
CA PRO A 390 16.19 -25.49 3.80
C PRO A 390 16.59 -26.82 4.47
N ASP A 391 16.08 -27.05 5.68
CA ASP A 391 16.35 -28.26 6.49
C ASP A 391 15.06 -29.07 6.75
N GLY A 392 14.03 -28.84 5.93
CA GLY A 392 12.68 -29.37 6.17
C GLY A 392 12.26 -30.46 5.20
N VAL A 393 11.13 -31.09 5.53
CA VAL A 393 10.45 -31.99 4.60
C VAL A 393 9.68 -31.14 3.58
N ALA A 394 9.78 -31.52 2.31
CA ALA A 394 8.99 -30.90 1.25
C ALA A 394 7.49 -31.02 1.55
N SER A 395 6.71 -30.00 1.19
CA SER A 395 5.26 -30.07 1.25
C SER A 395 4.72 -31.11 0.26
N ALA A 396 3.44 -31.47 0.40
CA ALA A 396 2.70 -32.00 -0.74
C ALA A 396 2.59 -30.94 -1.85
N TRP A 397 2.14 -31.35 -3.03
CA TRP A 397 1.77 -30.41 -4.08
C TRP A 397 0.44 -29.73 -3.70
N PHE A 398 0.47 -28.41 -3.59
CA PHE A 398 -0.72 -27.58 -3.41
C PHE A 398 -1.29 -27.22 -4.78
N THR A 399 -2.58 -27.42 -4.93
CA THR A 399 -3.36 -27.16 -6.13
C THR A 399 -4.21 -25.89 -5.95
N LEU A 400 -4.91 -25.48 -7.00
CA LEU A 400 -5.82 -24.35 -6.92
C LEU A 400 -6.92 -24.57 -5.87
N GLY A 401 -7.01 -23.64 -4.91
CA GLY A 401 -7.93 -23.68 -3.77
C GLY A 401 -7.28 -24.08 -2.44
N ASP A 402 -6.05 -24.60 -2.49
CA ASP A 402 -5.33 -25.08 -1.30
C ASP A 402 -4.66 -23.93 -0.53
N ILE A 403 -4.63 -24.11 0.79
CA ILE A 403 -3.81 -23.33 1.72
C ILE A 403 -2.85 -24.29 2.43
N GLY A 404 -1.57 -24.09 2.21
CA GLY A 404 -0.50 -24.82 2.88
C GLY A 404 0.00 -24.08 4.11
N ARG A 405 0.14 -24.77 5.26
CA ARG A 405 0.76 -24.22 6.46
C ARG A 405 1.90 -25.11 6.92
N TYR A 406 3.10 -24.57 7.04
CA TYR A 406 4.20 -25.25 7.71
C TYR A 406 4.21 -24.77 9.16
N THR A 407 3.90 -25.65 10.11
CA THR A 407 3.70 -25.26 11.51
C THR A 407 4.83 -25.77 12.39
N ARG A 408 5.16 -25.03 13.45
CA ARG A 408 6.10 -25.45 14.50
C ARG A 408 5.47 -25.20 15.86
N GLY A 409 5.11 -26.28 16.55
CA GLY A 409 4.43 -26.16 17.84
C GLY A 409 3.02 -25.58 17.73
N GLY A 410 2.30 -25.91 16.64
CA GLY A 410 0.96 -25.38 16.33
C GLY A 410 0.94 -23.99 15.70
N GLU A 411 2.12 -23.37 15.52
CA GLU A 411 2.22 -22.00 15.01
C GLU A 411 2.76 -21.99 13.57
N PRO A 412 2.07 -21.34 12.61
CA PRO A 412 2.50 -21.33 11.22
C PRO A 412 3.76 -20.47 11.03
N ILE A 413 4.82 -21.07 10.49
CA ILE A 413 6.08 -20.41 10.13
C ILE A 413 6.21 -20.17 8.61
N CYS A 414 5.41 -20.86 7.80
CA CYS A 414 5.21 -20.61 6.38
C CYS A 414 3.73 -20.79 6.06
N THR A 415 3.16 -19.87 5.26
CA THR A 415 1.82 -19.99 4.70
C THR A 415 1.90 -19.88 3.18
N VAL A 416 1.25 -20.81 2.47
CA VAL A 416 1.09 -20.81 1.01
C VAL A 416 -0.38 -20.61 0.72
N VAL A 417 -0.70 -19.63 -0.11
CA VAL A 417 -2.08 -19.31 -0.51
C VAL A 417 -2.17 -19.41 -2.03
N HIS A 418 -2.91 -20.40 -2.53
CA HIS A 418 -3.14 -20.63 -3.96
C HIS A 418 -4.64 -20.57 -4.25
N LEU A 419 -5.16 -19.36 -4.49
CA LEU A 419 -6.60 -19.13 -4.69
C LEU A 419 -6.98 -18.71 -6.11
N GLY A 420 -6.02 -18.66 -7.04
CA GLY A 420 -6.25 -18.22 -8.42
C GLY A 420 -6.31 -16.70 -8.55
N ARG A 421 -7.33 -16.18 -9.24
CA ARG A 421 -7.52 -14.72 -9.43
C ARG A 421 -7.88 -14.06 -8.10
N GLY A 422 -6.97 -13.28 -7.56
CA GLY A 422 -7.17 -12.53 -6.31
C GLY A 422 -7.67 -11.10 -6.53
N ALA A 423 -7.85 -10.35 -5.44
CA ALA A 423 -8.18 -8.92 -5.50
C ALA A 423 -7.04 -8.04 -6.06
N ARG A 424 -5.81 -8.54 -6.05
CA ARG A 424 -4.57 -7.77 -6.34
C ARG A 424 -4.30 -7.52 -7.83
N GLY A 425 -4.97 -8.24 -8.72
CA GLY A 425 -4.71 -8.19 -10.17
C GLY A 425 -5.50 -9.28 -10.90
N ALA A 426 -5.70 -9.14 -12.20
CA ALA A 426 -6.51 -10.06 -13.01
C ALA A 426 -5.88 -11.46 -13.17
N GLY A 427 -4.58 -11.58 -12.92
CA GLY A 427 -3.81 -12.82 -13.01
C GLY A 427 -3.99 -13.75 -11.81
N HIS A 428 -3.60 -15.01 -12.00
CA HIS A 428 -3.52 -15.99 -10.92
C HIS A 428 -2.29 -15.70 -10.06
N MET A 429 -2.50 -15.53 -8.75
CA MET A 429 -1.41 -15.27 -7.80
C MET A 429 -1.27 -16.42 -6.80
N ILE A 430 -0.03 -16.86 -6.60
CA ILE A 430 0.36 -17.71 -5.48
C ILE A 430 1.16 -16.84 -4.51
N LEU A 431 0.73 -16.78 -3.26
CA LEU A 431 1.46 -16.10 -2.18
C LEU A 431 2.17 -17.13 -1.31
N VAL A 432 3.47 -16.94 -1.08
CA VAL A 432 4.25 -17.66 -0.07
C VAL A 432 4.75 -16.66 0.96
N ALA A 433 4.32 -16.81 2.21
CA ALA A 433 4.65 -15.91 3.30
C ALA A 433 5.35 -16.65 4.44
N LEU A 434 6.56 -16.21 4.79
CA LEU A 434 7.38 -16.75 5.86
C LEU A 434 7.34 -15.84 7.09
N ALA A 435 7.19 -16.44 8.26
CA ALA A 435 7.35 -15.73 9.52
C ALA A 435 8.78 -15.15 9.65
N PRO A 436 8.98 -14.10 10.48
CA PRO A 436 10.31 -13.55 10.73
C PRO A 436 11.36 -14.62 11.11
N THR A 437 12.62 -14.40 10.73
CA THR A 437 13.74 -15.30 11.11
C THR A 437 14.47 -14.81 12.37
N ALA A 438 14.24 -13.58 12.82
CA ALA A 438 14.75 -13.05 14.08
C ALA A 438 13.96 -13.58 15.28
N ALA A 439 14.67 -13.80 16.40
CA ALA A 439 14.05 -14.12 17.68
C ALA A 439 13.82 -12.84 18.47
N ARG A 440 12.56 -12.38 18.61
CA ARG A 440 12.17 -11.46 19.69
C ARG A 440 11.03 -12.09 20.48
N GLY A 441 11.21 -12.30 21.78
CA GLY A 441 10.11 -12.62 22.70
C GLY A 441 9.31 -13.89 22.39
N GLY A 442 9.96 -15.04 22.20
CA GLY A 442 9.24 -16.32 22.03
C GLY A 442 8.51 -16.48 20.69
N MET A 443 8.75 -15.60 19.72
CA MET A 443 8.12 -15.67 18.40
C MET A 443 8.49 -16.97 17.65
N ARG A 444 7.52 -17.49 16.89
CA ARG A 444 7.73 -18.52 15.86
C ARG A 444 8.74 -18.02 14.82
N ARG A 445 9.61 -18.91 14.35
CA ARG A 445 10.70 -18.53 13.43
C ARG A 445 10.73 -19.42 12.21
N ALA A 446 10.68 -18.81 11.04
CA ALA A 446 11.06 -19.51 9.82
C ALA A 446 12.56 -19.82 9.86
N THR A 447 12.95 -20.90 9.18
CA THR A 447 14.37 -21.25 9.01
C THR A 447 14.96 -20.35 7.92
N ALA A 448 16.09 -19.70 8.23
CA ALA A 448 16.86 -18.98 7.21
C ALA A 448 17.62 -19.95 6.31
N GLY A 449 17.90 -19.57 5.08
CA GLY A 449 18.57 -20.41 4.08
C GLY A 449 17.86 -20.39 2.74
N GLU A 450 18.25 -21.32 1.87
CA GLU A 450 17.65 -21.46 0.53
C GLU A 450 16.33 -22.24 0.62
N TRP A 451 15.21 -21.54 0.41
CA TRP A 451 13.91 -22.17 0.20
C TRP A 451 13.72 -22.46 -1.28
N LEU A 452 13.16 -23.62 -1.62
CA LEU A 452 12.80 -23.93 -3.00
C LEU A 452 11.28 -23.83 -3.16
N ILE A 453 10.86 -23.10 -4.19
CA ILE A 453 9.46 -23.07 -4.64
C ILE A 453 9.40 -23.78 -5.98
N ARG A 454 8.86 -24.99 -5.99
CA ARG A 454 8.67 -25.80 -7.19
C ARG A 454 7.30 -25.55 -7.77
N LEU A 455 7.25 -25.40 -9.08
CA LEU A 455 6.05 -25.15 -9.86
C LEU A 455 5.93 -26.25 -10.91
N ARG A 456 4.76 -26.86 -11.01
CA ARG A 456 4.45 -27.90 -11.99
C ARG A 456 3.28 -27.48 -12.84
N ASN A 457 3.48 -27.41 -14.15
CA ASN A 457 2.41 -27.13 -15.09
C ASN A 457 1.62 -28.41 -15.38
N ARG A 458 0.30 -28.36 -15.16
CA ARG A 458 -0.68 -29.41 -15.43
C ARG A 458 -1.60 -29.05 -16.59
N ALA A 459 -1.48 -27.83 -17.13
CA ALA A 459 -2.22 -27.36 -18.27
C ALA A 459 -1.44 -27.66 -19.57
N PRO A 460 -2.15 -27.90 -20.69
CA PRO A 460 -1.53 -28.11 -21.99
C PRO A 460 -0.86 -26.84 -22.54
N ALA A 461 -1.34 -25.67 -22.14
CA ALA A 461 -0.74 -24.39 -22.49
C ALA A 461 0.55 -24.14 -21.70
N VAL A 462 1.49 -23.44 -22.32
CA VAL A 462 2.71 -22.97 -21.67
C VAL A 462 2.35 -21.90 -20.65
N VAL A 463 2.90 -21.98 -19.44
CA VAL A 463 2.68 -20.99 -18.39
C VAL A 463 3.96 -20.23 -18.12
N THR A 464 3.89 -18.90 -18.08
CA THR A 464 4.96 -18.05 -17.55
C THR A 464 4.63 -17.64 -16.12
N ALA A 465 5.53 -17.94 -15.20
CA ALA A 465 5.45 -17.47 -13.83
C ALA A 465 6.41 -16.29 -13.62
N TYR A 466 5.86 -15.15 -13.24
CA TYR A 466 6.60 -13.97 -12.80
C TYR A 466 6.63 -13.96 -11.28
N ALA A 467 7.81 -14.18 -10.71
CA ALA A 467 8.00 -14.22 -9.28
C ALA A 467 8.64 -12.92 -8.80
N TRP A 468 8.01 -12.31 -7.81
CA TRP A 468 8.58 -11.30 -6.97
C TRP A 468 8.92 -11.96 -5.65
N MET A 469 10.18 -11.97 -5.25
CA MET A 469 10.65 -12.57 -4.01
C MET A 469 11.41 -11.54 -3.21
N GLN A 470 11.01 -11.33 -1.97
CA GLN A 470 11.71 -10.41 -1.08
C GLN A 470 13.12 -10.93 -0.80
N CYS A 471 14.11 -10.18 -1.28
CA CYS A 471 15.51 -10.38 -0.97
C CYS A 471 16.03 -9.07 -0.36
N ASP A 472 16.19 -9.03 0.96
CA ASP A 472 16.73 -7.83 1.61
C ASP A 472 18.14 -7.52 1.08
N GLU A 473 18.35 -6.30 0.61
CA GLU A 473 19.66 -5.79 0.20
C GLU A 473 20.66 -5.77 1.37
N SER A 474 21.94 -5.97 1.06
CA SER A 474 23.02 -5.88 2.04
C SER A 474 23.06 -4.48 2.64
N SER A 475 22.84 -4.34 3.96
CA SER A 475 23.46 -3.23 4.66
C SER A 475 24.97 -3.47 4.56
N GLY A 476 25.67 -2.61 3.81
CA GLY A 476 27.12 -2.57 3.76
C GLY A 476 27.68 -2.30 5.16
N ALA A 477 27.80 -3.35 5.97
CA ALA A 477 28.74 -3.42 7.06
C ALA A 477 29.89 -4.27 6.53
N THR A 478 30.84 -3.62 5.88
CA THR A 478 32.18 -4.18 5.72
C THR A 478 32.63 -4.59 7.12
N PRO A 479 32.97 -5.87 7.37
CA PRO A 479 33.61 -6.23 8.63
C PRO A 479 34.89 -5.41 8.70
N GLY A 480 35.02 -4.55 9.71
CA GLY A 480 36.28 -3.90 10.00
C GLY A 480 37.34 -4.99 10.13
N ALA A 481 38.33 -4.95 9.25
CA ALA A 481 39.51 -5.77 9.38
C ALA A 481 40.17 -5.43 10.72
N GLU A 482 40.17 -6.39 11.63
CA GLU A 482 41.14 -6.40 12.72
C GLU A 482 42.53 -6.55 12.11
N ALA A 483 43.39 -5.57 12.37
CA ALA A 483 44.84 -5.68 12.37
C ALA A 483 45.37 -4.90 13.57
#